data_AF-A0A136PKQ2-F1
#
_entry.id   AF-A0A136PKQ2-F1
#
_cell.length_a   1.000
_cell.length_b   1.000
_cell.length_c   1.000
_cell.angle_alpha   90.00
_cell.angle_beta   90.00
_cell.angle_gamma   90.00
#
_symmetry.space_group_name_H-M   'P 1'
#
loop_
_entity.id
_entity.type
_entity.pdbx_description
1 polymer ?
#
loop_
_entity_poly.entity_id
_entity_poly.type
_entity_poly.pdbx_seq_one_letter_code
_entity_poly.pdbx_strand_id
1 'polypeptide(L)'
;MLTAVGAALVLGAGAPAQGAASADPRPVTAAADSYLFGYYYTVEACRYFGDSLVQGGAWGSYTCAYQWHPYDKQYYWYLYVW
;
A
#
# COMPACT_ATOMS: atom_id res chain seq x y z
N MET A 1 1.65 4.31 -39.69
CA MET A 1 1.25 5.68 -39.34
C MET A 1 1.53 5.88 -37.86
N LEU A 2 2.47 6.79 -37.55
CA LEU A 2 2.67 7.31 -36.20
C LEU A 2 1.43 8.12 -35.77
N THR A 3 1.05 8.05 -34.50
CA THR A 3 0.62 9.24 -33.76
C THR A 3 1.17 9.15 -32.36
N ALA A 4 2.18 9.99 -32.12
CA ALA A 4 2.65 10.34 -30.81
C ALA A 4 1.72 11.43 -30.24
N VAL A 5 1.34 11.31 -28.98
CA VAL A 5 1.00 12.47 -28.15
C VAL A 5 1.97 12.42 -26.97
N GLY A 6 3.04 13.19 -27.09
CA GLY A 6 3.88 13.53 -25.96
C GLY A 6 3.30 14.73 -25.22
N ALA A 7 3.41 14.71 -23.90
CA ALA A 7 4.01 15.76 -23.07
C ALA A 7 3.47 15.69 -21.64
N ALA A 8 4.33 15.33 -20.69
CA ALA A 8 4.50 16.10 -19.47
C ALA A 8 5.76 15.63 -18.75
N LEU A 9 6.87 16.31 -19.04
CA LEU A 9 8.03 16.32 -18.15
C LEU A 9 7.65 17.17 -16.93
N VAL A 10 7.61 16.59 -15.73
CA VAL A 10 7.95 17.33 -14.50
C VAL A 10 8.83 16.41 -13.65
N LEU A 11 10.13 16.67 -13.75
CA LEU A 11 11.13 16.25 -12.78
C LEU A 11 10.80 16.88 -11.42
N GLY A 12 10.68 16.06 -10.38
CA GLY A 12 10.54 16.54 -9.01
C GLY A 12 10.52 15.41 -8.00
N ALA A 13 11.65 15.17 -7.34
CA ALA A 13 11.81 14.42 -6.10
C ALA A 13 11.56 12.89 -6.12
N GLY A 14 12.62 12.16 -6.51
CA GLY A 14 13.19 11.05 -5.72
C GLY A 14 12.29 9.90 -5.26
N ALA A 15 12.11 8.89 -6.12
CA ALA A 15 12.37 7.47 -5.83
C ALA A 15 12.08 6.67 -7.12
N PRO A 16 12.95 5.73 -7.55
CA PRO A 16 12.65 4.93 -8.72
C PRO A 16 11.42 4.05 -8.44
N ALA A 17 10.28 4.38 -9.07
CA ALA A 17 9.22 3.42 -9.31
C ALA A 17 9.79 2.37 -10.26
N GLN A 18 10.53 1.41 -9.69
CA GLN A 18 10.96 0.20 -10.37
C GLN A 18 9.68 -0.45 -10.87
N GLY A 19 9.57 -0.55 -12.20
CA GLY A 19 8.42 -1.15 -12.87
C GLY A 19 8.03 -2.43 -12.15
N ALA A 20 6.79 -2.49 -11.69
CA ALA A 20 6.24 -3.68 -11.10
C ALA A 20 6.39 -4.79 -12.15
N ALA A 21 7.37 -5.68 -11.90
CA ALA A 21 7.44 -6.93 -12.61
C ALA A 21 6.05 -7.54 -12.55
N SER A 22 5.56 -8.03 -13.68
CA SER A 22 4.32 -8.79 -13.78
C SER A 22 4.26 -9.74 -12.60
N ALA A 23 3.39 -9.45 -11.63
CA ALA A 23 3.20 -10.31 -10.49
C ALA A 23 2.50 -11.55 -11.04
N ASP A 24 3.27 -12.62 -11.30
CA ASP A 24 2.73 -13.96 -11.31
C ASP A 24 1.83 -14.05 -10.07
N PRO A 25 0.52 -14.36 -10.22
CA PRO A 25 -0.38 -14.52 -9.09
C PRO A 25 0.03 -15.80 -8.36
N ARG A 26 1.08 -15.69 -7.54
CA ARG A 26 1.47 -16.74 -6.62
C ARG A 26 0.48 -16.70 -5.46
N PRO A 27 -0.07 -17.84 -5.05
CA PRO A 27 -0.95 -17.89 -3.91
C PRO A 27 -0.23 -17.34 -2.68
N VAL A 28 -0.89 -16.45 -1.97
CA VAL A 28 -0.43 -15.91 -0.69
C VAL A 28 -0.15 -17.11 0.23
N THR A 29 1.12 -17.34 0.57
CA THR A 29 1.41 -18.13 1.75
C THR A 29 0.90 -17.30 2.92
N ALA A 30 -0.21 -17.72 3.54
CA ALA A 30 -0.80 -17.04 4.68
C ALA A 30 0.32 -16.68 5.66
N ALA A 31 0.55 -15.38 5.88
CA ALA A 31 1.55 -14.99 6.83
C ALA A 31 1.04 -15.45 8.20
N ALA A 32 1.83 -16.28 8.89
CA ALA A 32 1.43 -16.86 10.17
C ALA A 32 1.18 -15.79 11.24
N ASP A 33 1.75 -14.60 11.06
CA ASP A 33 1.67 -13.47 11.96
C ASP A 33 1.18 -12.21 11.25
N SER A 34 0.39 -11.40 11.96
CA SER A 34 -0.06 -10.09 11.49
C SER A 34 1.13 -9.13 11.29
N TYR A 35 1.29 -8.59 10.10
CA TYR A 35 2.35 -7.63 9.76
C TYR A 35 1.82 -6.20 9.74
N LEU A 36 2.51 -5.25 10.39
CA LEU A 36 2.19 -3.82 10.31
C LEU A 36 2.70 -3.26 8.97
N PHE A 37 1.78 -2.98 8.05
CA PHE A 37 2.11 -2.43 6.73
C PHE A 37 2.39 -0.92 6.78
N GLY A 38 1.61 -0.17 7.57
CA GLY A 38 1.74 1.28 7.65
C GLY A 38 0.75 1.92 8.62
N TYR A 39 0.87 3.24 8.78
CA TYR A 39 0.02 4.07 9.63
C TYR A 39 -0.53 5.26 8.84
N TYR A 40 -1.82 5.55 9.04
CA TYR A 40 -2.56 6.53 8.25
C TYR A 40 -3.35 7.48 9.16
N TYR A 41 -3.52 8.72 8.73
CA TYR A 41 -4.29 9.71 9.49
C TYR A 41 -5.80 9.45 9.45
N THR A 42 -6.29 8.76 8.43
CA THR A 42 -7.72 8.53 8.21
C THR A 42 -8.00 7.05 8.00
N VAL A 43 -9.22 6.63 8.35
CA VAL A 43 -9.65 5.23 8.19
C VAL A 43 -9.83 4.88 6.71
N GLU A 44 -10.20 5.87 5.88
CA GLU A 44 -10.39 5.74 4.44
C GLU A 44 -9.08 5.38 3.75
N ALA A 45 -7.98 6.05 4.11
CA ALA A 45 -6.66 5.73 3.57
C ALA A 45 -6.23 4.31 3.97
N CYS A 46 -6.41 3.95 5.24
CA CYS A 46 -6.09 2.60 5.71
C CYS A 46 -6.85 1.51 4.93
N ARG A 47 -8.17 1.70 4.72
CA ARG A 47 -9.00 0.78 3.94
C ARG A 47 -8.60 0.72 2.47
N TYR A 48 -8.36 1.87 1.84
CA TYR A 48 -7.93 1.94 0.44
C TYR A 48 -6.66 1.10 0.19
N PHE A 49 -5.65 1.25 1.04
CA PHE A 49 -4.42 0.45 0.91
C PHE A 49 -4.64 -1.02 1.27
N GLY A 50 -5.38 -1.33 2.34
CA GLY A 50 -5.72 -2.71 2.70
C GLY A 50 -6.45 -3.46 1.58
N ASP A 51 -7.46 -2.83 0.98
CA ASP A 51 -8.20 -3.38 -0.16
C ASP A 51 -7.28 -3.61 -1.35
N SER A 52 -6.39 -2.66 -1.67
CA SER A 52 -5.45 -2.79 -2.80
C SER A 52 -4.49 -3.99 -2.63
N LEU A 53 -4.07 -4.27 -1.40
CA LEU A 53 -3.17 -5.36 -1.06
C LEU A 53 -3.85 -6.73 -1.15
N VAL A 54 -5.09 -6.82 -0.69
CA VAL A 54 -5.89 -8.06 -0.76
C VAL A 54 -6.36 -8.33 -2.19
N GLN A 55 -6.86 -7.30 -2.89
CA GLN A 55 -7.29 -7.44 -4.29
C GLN A 55 -6.12 -7.74 -5.23
N GLY A 56 -4.93 -7.22 -4.93
CA GLY A 56 -3.69 -7.54 -5.65
C GLY A 56 -3.18 -8.96 -5.38
N GLY A 57 -3.78 -9.71 -4.45
CA GLY A 57 -3.37 -11.07 -4.10
C GLY A 57 -2.02 -11.13 -3.39
N ALA A 58 -1.57 -10.02 -2.79
CA ALA A 58 -0.34 -9.99 -2.00
C ALA A 58 -0.57 -10.50 -0.57
N TRP A 59 -1.77 -10.31 -0.03
CA TRP A 59 -2.20 -10.70 1.31
C TRP A 59 -3.61 -11.30 1.29
N GLY A 60 -3.95 -12.14 2.27
CA GLY A 60 -5.26 -12.78 2.35
C GLY A 60 -6.32 -11.91 3.03
N SER A 61 -5.91 -11.10 4.00
CA SER A 61 -6.80 -10.19 4.71
C SER A 61 -6.05 -8.99 5.31
N TYR A 62 -6.82 -8.03 5.84
CA TYR A 62 -6.28 -6.88 6.53
C TYR A 62 -7.22 -6.40 7.65
N THR A 63 -6.69 -5.58 8.55
CA THR A 63 -7.48 -4.77 9.49
C THR A 63 -6.87 -3.40 9.72
N CYS A 64 -7.71 -2.46 10.11
CA CYS A 64 -7.34 -1.10 10.49
C CYS A 64 -7.58 -0.91 11.98
N ALA A 65 -6.51 -0.74 12.76
CA ALA A 65 -6.58 -0.53 14.20
C ALA A 65 -6.28 0.93 14.54
N TYR A 66 -7.16 1.58 15.31
CA TYR A 66 -6.92 2.94 15.77
C TYR A 66 -6.01 2.92 17.00
N GLN A 67 -4.79 3.45 16.88
CA GLN A 67 -3.74 3.34 17.89
C GLN A 67 -3.05 4.69 18.14
N TRP A 68 -2.60 4.88 19.38
CA TRP A 68 -1.82 6.03 19.80
C TRP A 68 -0.35 5.86 19.39
N HIS A 69 0.18 6.83 18.63
CA HIS A 69 1.60 6.86 18.28
C HIS A 69 2.35 7.76 19.29
N PRO A 70 3.24 7.20 20.12
CA PRO A 70 3.83 7.90 21.26
C PRO A 70 4.79 9.02 20.86
N TYR A 71 5.46 8.90 19.70
CA TYR A 71 6.44 9.88 19.25
C TYR A 71 5.78 11.19 18.77
N ASP A 72 4.66 11.08 18.05
CA ASP A 72 3.95 12.24 17.51
C ASP A 72 2.85 12.74 18.45
N LYS A 73 2.56 11.98 19.52
CA LYS A 73 1.48 12.23 20.46
C LYS A 73 0.14 12.42 19.75
N GLN A 74 -0.16 11.55 18.79
CA GLN A 74 -1.38 11.57 17.99
C GLN A 74 -1.89 10.14 17.75
N TYR A 75 -3.18 10.02 17.43
CA TYR A 75 -3.76 8.75 17.03
C TYR A 75 -3.70 8.56 15.51
N TYR A 76 -3.46 7.32 15.09
CA TYR A 76 -3.38 6.91 13.70
C TYR A 76 -4.13 5.60 13.50
N TRP A 77 -4.50 5.32 12.25
CA TRP A 77 -5.01 4.04 11.80
C TRP A 77 -3.86 3.18 11.30
N TYR A 78 -3.55 2.12 12.04
CA TYR A 78 -2.52 1.15 11.68
C TYR A 78 -3.12 0.04 10.82
N LEU A 79 -2.51 -0.19 9.66
CA LEU A 79 -2.89 -1.25 8.75
C LEU A 79 -2.08 -2.51 9.07
N TYR A 80 -2.77 -3.55 9.50
CA TYR A 80 -2.19 -4.88 9.65
C TYR A 80 -2.70 -5.80 8.54
N VAL A 81 -1.83 -6.66 8.03
CA VAL A 81 -2.12 -7.60 6.94
C VAL A 81 -1.65 -9.02 7.29
N TRP A 82 -2.29 -10.04 6.72
CA TRP A 82 -1.91 -11.46 6.85
C TRP A 82 -2.42 -12.32 5.70
#